data_AF-A0A4V6E1Y7-F1
#
_entry.id   AF-A0A4V6E1Y7-F1
#
_cell.length_a   1.000
_cell.length_b   1.000
_cell.length_c   1.000
_cell.angle_alpha   90.00
_cell.angle_beta   90.00
_cell.angle_gamma   90.00
#
_symmetry.space_group_name_H-M   'P 1'
#
loop_
_entity.id
_entity.type
_entity.pdbx_description
1 polymer ?
#
loop_
_entity_poly.entity_id
_entity_poly.type
_entity_poly.pdbx_seq_one_letter_code
_entity_poly.pdbx_strand_id
1 'polypeptide(L)' 'MVTRDFSGEDVYKVLVNVGGFQHVRTTGDHLILRWDPPEGHENTEIRTVTVPAHDSISIGTLRNIAD' A
#
# COMPACT_ATOMS: atom_id res chain seq x y z
N MET A 1 -15.54 -16.35 -10.85
CA MET A 1 -14.49 -15.70 -10.03
C MET A 1 -14.49 -14.24 -10.39
N VAL A 2 -14.75 -13.34 -9.43
CA VAL A 2 -14.62 -11.90 -9.66
C VAL A 2 -13.13 -11.59 -9.53
N THR A 3 -12.39 -11.48 -10.64
CA THR A 3 -11.08 -10.83 -10.61
C THR A 3 -11.38 -9.35 -10.40
N ARG A 4 -11.31 -8.90 -9.15
CA ARG A 4 -11.26 -7.48 -8.87
C ARG A 4 -9.83 -7.09 -9.21
N ASP A 5 -9.60 -6.76 -10.48
CA ASP A 5 -8.38 -6.12 -10.92
C ASP A 5 -8.37 -4.74 -10.27
N PHE A 6 -7.51 -4.56 -9.28
CA PHE A 6 -7.30 -3.26 -8.64
C PHE A 6 -6.09 -2.62 -9.29
N SER A 7 -6.23 -1.39 -9.75
CA SER A 7 -5.09 -0.60 -10.22
C SER A 7 -4.20 -0.21 -9.04
N GLY A 8 -2.89 -0.18 -9.25
CA GLY A 8 -1.94 0.30 -8.23
C GLY A 8 -2.26 1.70 -7.71
N GLU A 9 -2.84 2.56 -8.54
CA GLU A 9 -3.33 3.88 -8.15
C GLU A 9 -4.49 3.84 -7.14
N ASP A 10 -5.44 2.91 -7.27
CA ASP A 10 -6.54 2.76 -6.31
C ASP A 10 -6.03 2.29 -4.96
N VAL A 11 -5.12 1.32 -4.95
CA VAL A 11 -4.47 0.83 -3.73
C VAL A 11 -3.66 1.94 -3.08
N TYR A 12 -2.91 2.71 -3.86
CA TYR A 12 -2.18 3.88 -3.41
C TYR A 12 -3.11 4.91 -2.76
N LYS A 13 -4.22 5.27 -3.42
CA LYS A 13 -5.19 6.22 -2.88
C LYS A 13 -5.76 5.75 -1.54
N VAL A 14 -6.10 4.47 -1.40
CA VAL A 14 -6.63 3.92 -0.15
C VAL A 14 -5.55 3.95 0.95
N LEU A 15 -4.32 3.53 0.64
CA LEU A 15 -3.25 3.51 1.64
C LEU A 15 -2.90 4.93 2.11
N VAL A 16 -2.85 5.91 1.21
CA VAL A 16 -2.54 7.30 1.58
C VAL A 16 -3.71 7.97 2.30
N ASN A 17 -4.94 7.86 1.79
CA ASN A 17 -6.09 8.58 2.34
C ASN A 17 -6.72 7.89 3.57
N VAL A 18 -6.80 6.55 3.57
CA VAL A 18 -7.44 5.79 4.66
C VAL A 18 -6.41 5.23 5.62
N GLY A 19 -5.30 4.70 5.09
CA GLY A 19 -4.26 4.08 5.89
C GLY A 19 -3.26 5.05 6.52
N GLY A 20 -3.22 6.32 6.10
CA GLY A 20 -2.24 7.29 6.57
C GLY A 20 -0.80 6.97 6.13
N PHE A 21 -0.62 6.20 5.07
CA PHE A 21 0.69 5.89 4.53
C PHE A 21 1.27 7.12 3.81
N GLN A 22 2.54 7.38 4.04
CA GLN A 22 3.32 8.41 3.37
C GLN A 22 3.98 7.81 2.12
N HIS A 23 3.87 8.51 0.99
CA HIS A 23 4.63 8.17 -0.21
C HIS A 23 6.11 8.47 0.04
N VAL A 24 6.98 7.45 -0.03
CA VAL A 24 8.42 7.63 0.12
C VAL A 24 9.07 7.85 -1.24
N ARG A 25 8.88 6.89 -2.14
CA ARG A 25 9.42 6.94 -3.50
C ARG A 25 8.72 5.95 -4.40
N THR A 26 8.82 6.16 -5.71
CA THR A 26 8.42 5.18 -6.73
C THR A 26 9.67 4.70 -7.46
N THR A 27 9.78 3.39 -7.71
CA THR A 27 10.89 2.78 -8.44
C THR A 27 10.33 1.85 -9.51
N GLY A 28 10.42 2.28 -10.77
CA GLY A 28 9.79 1.59 -11.89
C GLY A 28 8.29 1.43 -11.65
N ASP A 29 7.80 0.20 -11.74
CA ASP A 29 6.42 -0.19 -11.46
C ASP A 29 6.13 -0.51 -9.99
N HIS A 30 6.93 0.00 -9.04
CA HIS A 30 6.70 -0.23 -7.61
C HIS A 30 6.67 1.08 -6.82
N LEU A 31 5.55 1.34 -6.14
CA LEU A 31 5.33 2.42 -5.20
C LEU A 31 5.79 1.95 -3.81
N ILE A 32 6.69 2.69 -3.18
CA ILE A 32 7.13 2.44 -1.81
C ILE A 32 6.42 3.42 -0.90
N LEU A 33 5.58 2.86 -0.03
CA LEU A 33 4.77 3.58 0.95
C LEU A 33 5.29 3.24 2.35
N ARG A 34 5.42 4.26 3.20
CA ARG A 34 5.80 4.10 4.60
C ARG A 34 4.65 4.55 5.47
N TRP A 35 4.19 3.68 6.33
CA TRP A 35 3.28 4.00 7.39
C TRP A 35 4.06 4.40 8.63
N ASP A 36 3.86 5.64 9.06
CA ASP A 36 4.39 6.15 10.32
C ASP A 36 3.25 6.19 11.33
N PRO A 37 3.41 5.52 12.49
CA PRO A 37 2.37 5.49 13.50
C PRO A 37 2.17 6.89 14.10
N PRO A 38 0.91 7.38 14.23
CA PRO A 38 0.65 8.68 14.85
C PRO A 38 1.05 8.71 16.33
N GLU A 39 1.35 9.90 16.85
CA GLU A 39 1.64 10.15 18.27
C GLU A 39 0.45 9.66 19.14
N GLY A 40 0.57 8.46 19.71
CA GLY A 40 -0.51 7.73 20.36
C GLY A 40 -0.48 6.22 20.09
N HIS A 41 0.19 5.80 19.02
CA HIS A 41 0.52 4.42 18.69
C HIS A 41 2.02 4.15 18.89
N GLU A 42 2.57 4.51 20.06
CA GLU A 42 4.01 4.37 20.38
C GLU A 42 4.51 2.91 20.39
N ASN A 43 3.60 1.94 20.45
CA ASN A 43 3.90 0.50 20.38
C ASN A 43 3.77 -0.10 18.98
N THR A 44 3.43 0.69 17.95
CA THR A 44 3.36 0.14 16.59
C THR A 44 4.64 0.45 15.82
N GLU A 45 5.22 -0.55 15.17
CA GLU A 45 6.44 -0.39 14.39
C GLU A 45 6.15 0.34 13.06
N ILE A 46 7.14 1.10 12.59
CA ILE A 46 7.10 1.76 11.30
C ILE A 46 7.03 0.67 10.22
N ARG A 47 5.99 0.70 9.38
CA ARG A 47 5.79 -0.32 8.34
C ARG A 47 6.09 0.26 6.96
N THR A 48 6.88 -0.45 6.17
CA THR A 48 7.14 -0.09 4.77
C THR A 48 6.50 -1.14 3.88
N VAL A 49 5.62 -0.72 2.98
CA VAL A 49 4.93 -1.59 2.04
C VAL A 49 5.27 -1.19 0.61
N THR A 50 5.32 -2.20 -0.25
CA THR A 50 5.61 -2.03 -1.69
C THR A 50 4.36 -2.39 -2.47
N VAL A 51 3.86 -1.45 -3.27
CA VAL A 51 2.64 -1.61 -4.05
C VAL A 51 3.02 -1.58 -5.54
N PRO A 52 2.69 -2.61 -6.33
CA PRO A 52 2.84 -2.56 -7.77
C PRO A 52 2.05 -1.36 -8.36
N ALA A 53 2.60 -0.65 -9.32
CA ALA A 53 1.97 0.52 -9.95
C ALA A 53 1.22 0.18 -11.25
N HIS A 54 1.13 -1.10 -11.64
CA HIS A 54 0.47 -1.49 -12.89
C HIS A 54 -1.05 -1.66 -12.73
N ASP A 55 -1.76 -1.63 -13.86
CA ASP A 55 -3.23 -1.65 -13.96
C ASP A 55 -3.93 -2.92 -13.45
N SER A 56 -3.21 -3.99 -13.08
CA SER A 56 -3.82 -5.28 -12.72
C SER A 56 -3.20 -5.97 -11.52
N ILE A 57 -3.44 -5.45 -10.31
CA ILE A 57 -2.97 -6.14 -9.10
C ILE A 57 -3.91 -7.31 -8.78
N SER A 58 -3.35 -8.51 -8.77
CA SER A 58 -4.03 -9.71 -8.28
C SER A 58 -4.28 -9.62 -6.76
N ILE A 59 -5.45 -10.08 -6.31
CA ILE A 59 -5.85 -10.05 -4.88
C ILE A 59 -4.84 -10.77 -3.97
N GLY A 60 -4.07 -11.74 -4.49
CA GLY A 60 -2.98 -12.38 -3.76
C GLY A 60 -1.91 -11.39 -3.28
N THR A 61 -1.59 -10.37 -4.08
CA THR A 61 -0.65 -9.31 -3.70
C THR A 61 -1.23 -8.40 -2.63
N LEU A 62 -2.53 -8.08 -2.70
CA LEU A 62 -3.20 -7.31 -1.64
C LEU A 62 -3.21 -8.03 -0.30
N ARG A 63 -3.40 -9.36 -0.31
CA ARG A 63 -3.33 -10.17 0.92
C ARG A 63 -1.94 -10.12 1.55
N ASN A 64 -0.88 -10.13 0.72
CA ASN A 64 0.50 -10.07 1.18
C ASN A 64 0.89 -8.71 1.77
N ILE A 65 0.21 -7.62 1.38
CA ILE A 65 0.40 -6.28 1.97
C ILE A 65 -0.37 -6.13 3.31
N ALA A 66 -1.43 -6.93 3.50
CA ALA A 66 -2.30 -6.87 4.67
C ALA A 66 -1.94 -7.85 5.80
N ASP A 67 -1.11 -8.86 5.51
CA ASP A 67 -0.49 -9.79 6.48
C ASP A 67 0.79 -9.15 7.05
#